data_AF-A0A0F5FG36-F1
#
_entry.id   AF-A0A0F5FG36-F1
#
_cell.length_a   1.000
_cell.length_b   1.000
_cell.length_c   1.000
_cell.angle_alpha   90.00
_cell.angle_beta   90.00
_cell.angle_gamma   90.00
#
_symmetry.space_group_name_H-M   'P 1'
#
loop_
_entity.id
_entity.type
_entity.pdbx_description
1 polymer ?
#
loop_
_entity_poly.entity_id
_entity_poly.type
_entity_poly.pdbx_seq_one_letter_code
_entity_poly.pdbx_strand_id
1 'polypeptide(L)'
;MIRLASWIIGSLIIAGIAAWVISLPGTLTLEIAGQRMQPRLGTAVVILLLAAAFIIALWALVRRIIGAPKAMARRRAARRREQGVDALSDAIIALQAGDPARARLMAREAQARLPESGAAKLIEARADLALGDMPAAREHYRALIASEKTAIAALTGLYDQARTQNRQEAALTFARKTLALAPSTDWAAEAVFGDLARRGQWAEAVAMVNAETPSTREDKARKRRRQAVIETARARDSESGQPNAALDHALTALKLLPDFVPAALIAARIYINRGETRKAQSLLRRIWRANGHPDIAALYAHSQPGASAVERLKRIREIVELPTNHRAAAMVLARAAIDAYDWPLARDALLPHIGTEATQGVASLMAEIEEGQNGDQGKAREWLARAVHAPRDPAWTADGIVSDEWEPISPLTGRLDAFEWKVPVAVAARPAAISATSGNDVVALPASPVALPLASAENAQ
;
A
#
# COMPACT_ATOMS: atom_id res chain seq x y z
N MET A 1 8.26 26.85 59.98
CA MET A 1 8.58 26.78 61.43
C MET A 1 9.80 25.90 61.73
N ILE A 2 9.94 24.71 61.11
CA ILE A 2 11.07 23.78 61.37
C ILE A 2 12.46 24.40 61.11
N ARG A 3 12.61 25.21 60.04
CA ARG A 3 13.88 25.90 59.73
C ARG A 3 14.26 27.01 60.72
N LEU A 4 13.29 27.62 61.40
CA LEU A 4 13.54 28.67 62.38
C LEU A 4 13.92 28.03 63.73
N ALA A 5 13.21 26.97 64.13
CA ALA A 5 13.51 26.20 65.33
C ALA A 5 14.91 25.55 65.28
N SER A 6 15.32 25.01 64.12
CA SER A 6 16.67 24.43 63.95
C SER A 6 17.79 25.48 64.07
N TRP A 7 17.54 26.72 63.61
CA TRP A 7 18.50 27.82 63.74
C TRP A 7 18.60 28.33 65.18
N ILE A 8 17.48 28.39 65.91
CA ILE A 8 17.46 28.81 67.32
C ILE A 8 18.15 27.77 68.21
N ILE A 9 17.86 26.48 68.02
CA ILE A 9 18.50 25.39 68.78
C ILE A 9 20.00 25.33 68.46
N GLY A 10 20.38 25.47 67.19
CA GLY A 10 21.78 25.55 66.79
C GLY A 10 22.52 26.73 67.43
N SER A 11 21.88 27.91 67.47
CA SER A 11 22.42 29.11 68.13
C SER A 11 22.60 28.91 69.64
N LEU A 12 21.66 28.24 70.31
CA LEU A 12 21.69 28.00 71.75
C LEU A 12 22.80 27.01 72.16
N ILE A 13 23.03 25.97 71.34
CA ILE A 13 24.11 25.00 71.55
C ILE A 13 25.48 25.65 71.31
N ILE A 14 25.62 26.47 70.27
CA ILE A 14 26.86 27.21 69.99
C ILE A 14 27.17 28.21 71.11
N ALA A 15 26.15 28.93 71.60
CA ALA A 15 26.30 29.84 72.73
C ALA A 15 26.68 29.10 74.02
N GLY A 16 26.10 27.92 74.27
CA GLY A 16 26.45 27.08 75.42
C GLY A 16 27.88 26.54 75.37
N ILE A 17 28.33 26.08 74.21
CA ILE A 17 29.71 25.60 74.01
C ILE A 17 30.70 26.77 74.14
N ALA A 18 30.39 27.95 73.59
CA ALA A 18 31.21 29.14 73.74
C ALA A 18 31.32 29.59 75.21
N ALA A 19 30.22 29.59 75.96
CA ALA A 19 30.21 29.92 77.38
C ALA A 19 31.01 28.93 78.23
N TRP A 20 30.91 27.63 77.93
CA TRP A 20 31.70 26.60 78.61
C TRP A 20 33.21 26.78 78.34
N VAL A 21 33.60 27.06 77.10
CA VAL A 21 34.98 27.32 76.71
C VAL A 21 35.55 28.59 77.37
N ILE A 22 34.73 29.64 77.54
CA ILE A 22 35.07 30.87 78.29
C ILE A 22 35.40 30.59 79.77
N SER A 23 34.82 29.54 80.35
CA SER A 23 34.97 29.21 81.77
C SER A 23 36.20 28.35 82.11
N LEU A 24 36.97 27.87 81.12
CA LEU A 24 38.19 27.08 81.38
C LEU A 24 39.38 27.99 81.80
N PRO A 25 39.99 27.76 82.97
CA PRO A 25 41.12 28.56 83.45
C PRO A 25 42.42 28.15 82.74
N GLY A 26 43.01 29.11 82.04
CA GLY A 26 44.34 29.02 81.44
C GLY A 26 44.69 30.35 80.76
N THR A 27 45.98 30.68 80.67
CA THR A 27 46.45 31.90 79.99
C THR A 27 47.32 31.51 78.80
N LEU A 28 46.95 32.02 77.62
CA LEU A 28 47.74 31.91 76.40
C LEU A 28 48.38 33.28 76.19
N THR A 29 49.71 33.35 76.28
CA THR A 29 50.45 34.57 75.96
C THR A 29 50.65 34.66 74.45
N LEU A 30 49.92 35.57 73.80
CA LEU A 30 50.09 35.91 72.39
C LEU A 30 50.88 37.22 72.30
N GLU A 31 52.07 37.17 71.72
CA GLU A 31 52.93 38.34 71.52
C GLU A 31 52.84 38.76 70.05
N ILE A 32 52.14 39.86 69.77
CA ILE A 32 51.97 40.41 68.42
C ILE A 32 52.41 41.88 68.44
N ALA A 33 53.31 42.24 67.53
CA ALA A 33 53.80 43.61 67.30
C ALA A 33 54.23 44.37 68.58
N GLY A 34 54.87 43.67 69.53
CA GLY A 34 55.44 44.27 70.74
C GLY A 34 54.43 44.65 71.84
N GLN A 35 53.13 44.38 71.68
CA GLN A 35 52.15 44.51 72.75
C GLN A 35 51.72 43.16 73.31
N ARG A 36 51.87 42.99 74.63
CA ARG A 36 51.42 41.82 75.37
C ARG A 36 49.95 41.98 75.74
N MET A 37 49.08 41.28 75.03
CA MET A 37 47.71 41.07 75.47
C MET A 37 47.63 39.71 76.15
N GLN A 38 47.10 39.67 77.38
CA GLN A 38 46.78 38.43 78.11
C GLN A 38 45.26 38.18 78.10
N PRO A 39 44.67 37.73 76.98
CA PRO A 39 43.28 37.30 76.99
C PRO A 39 43.15 35.97 77.76
N ARG A 40 42.04 35.81 78.50
CA ARG A 40 41.68 34.53 79.13
C ARG A 40 41.50 33.46 78.03
N LEU A 41 41.94 32.21 78.27
CA LEU A 41 41.99 31.14 77.23
C LEU A 41 40.73 31.07 76.38
N GLY A 42 39.57 31.15 77.04
CA GLY A 42 38.31 30.98 76.34
C GLY A 42 37.92 32.15 75.44
N THR A 43 38.42 33.36 75.67
CA THR A 43 38.23 34.49 74.74
C THR A 43 39.04 34.26 73.46
N ALA A 44 40.26 33.73 73.57
CA ALA A 44 41.09 33.38 72.42
C ALA A 44 40.47 32.25 71.56
N VAL A 45 39.90 31.23 72.19
CA VAL A 45 39.23 30.13 71.46
C VAL A 45 37.97 30.61 70.74
N VAL A 46 37.17 31.49 71.35
CA VAL A 46 35.99 32.06 70.70
C VAL A 46 36.38 32.93 69.50
N ILE A 47 37.43 33.75 69.62
CA ILE A 47 37.96 34.54 68.49
C ILE A 47 38.45 33.61 67.37
N LEU A 48 39.16 32.52 67.71
CA LEU A 48 39.62 31.54 66.72
C LEU A 48 38.45 30.85 66.01
N LEU A 49 37.41 30.44 66.74
CA LEU A 49 36.22 29.84 66.16
C LEU A 49 35.44 30.82 65.27
N LEU A 50 35.32 32.09 65.67
CA LEU A 50 34.74 33.14 64.85
C LEU A 50 35.56 33.39 63.58
N ALA A 51 36.89 33.43 63.69
CA ALA A 51 37.77 33.56 62.54
C ALA A 51 37.65 32.37 61.59
N ALA A 52 37.63 31.14 62.11
CA ALA A 52 37.41 29.93 61.32
C ALA A 52 36.03 29.93 60.63
N ALA A 53 34.97 30.30 61.35
CA ALA A 53 33.62 30.44 60.80
C ALA A 53 33.56 31.52 59.70
N PHE A 54 34.24 32.65 59.90
CA PHE A 54 34.34 33.71 58.91
C PHE A 54 35.08 33.24 57.65
N ILE A 55 36.19 32.52 57.80
CA ILE A 55 36.95 31.93 56.68
C ILE A 55 36.10 30.89 55.92
N ILE A 56 35.37 30.02 56.63
CA ILE A 56 34.46 29.04 56.02
C ILE A 56 33.33 29.75 55.28
N ALA A 57 32.74 30.79 55.86
CA ALA A 57 31.69 31.59 55.23
C ALA A 57 32.20 32.32 53.97
N LEU A 58 33.39 32.90 54.04
CA LEU A 58 34.05 33.57 52.91
C LEU A 58 34.37 32.56 51.81
N TRP A 59 34.90 31.38 52.15
CA TRP A 59 35.18 30.31 51.19
C TRP A 59 33.91 29.75 50.55
N ALA A 60 32.82 29.59 51.31
CA ALA A 60 31.51 29.20 50.79
C ALA A 60 30.93 30.25 49.84
N LEU A 61 31.09 31.55 50.15
CA LEU A 61 30.68 32.66 49.30
C LEU A 61 31.48 32.68 47.99
N VAL A 62 32.82 32.53 48.06
CA VAL A 62 33.71 32.40 46.90
C VAL A 62 33.32 31.19 46.05
N ARG A 63 33.10 30.01 46.66
CA ARG A 63 32.66 28.80 45.95
C ARG A 63 31.29 28.98 45.29
N ARG A 64 30.37 29.71 45.92
CA ARG A 64 29.05 30.02 45.36
C ARG A 64 29.15 31.02 44.22
N ILE A 65 30.01 32.03 44.30
CA ILE A 65 30.23 33.00 43.20
C ILE A 65 30.90 32.30 42.01
N ILE A 66 31.87 31.41 42.25
CA ILE A 66 32.53 30.64 41.19
C ILE A 66 31.60 29.55 40.60
N GLY A 67 30.72 28.95 41.41
CA GLY A 67 29.77 27.91 40.98
C GLY A 67 28.45 28.43 40.40
N ALA A 68 28.01 29.63 40.77
CA ALA A 68 26.81 30.30 40.28
C ALA A 68 26.74 30.43 38.76
N PRO A 69 27.80 30.83 38.01
CA PRO A 69 27.70 30.93 36.56
C PRO A 69 27.38 29.59 35.89
N LYS A 70 27.94 28.47 36.40
CA LYS A 70 27.63 27.13 35.87
C LYS A 70 26.18 26.71 36.15
N ALA A 71 25.66 27.00 37.36
CA ALA A 71 24.26 26.70 37.70
C ALA A 71 23.26 27.58 36.92
N MET A 72 23.57 28.86 36.72
CA MET A 72 22.77 29.78 35.91
C MET A 72 22.82 29.40 34.43
N ALA A 73 23.98 29.03 33.89
CA ALA A 73 24.11 28.55 32.52
C ALA A 73 23.26 27.29 32.28
N ARG A 74 23.29 26.32 33.22
CA ARG A 74 22.42 25.13 33.16
C ARG A 74 20.93 25.48 33.19
N ARG A 75 20.50 26.38 34.07
CA ARG A 75 19.09 26.82 34.13
C ARG A 75 18.67 27.57 32.87
N ARG A 76 19.52 28.43 32.30
CA ARG A 76 19.25 29.12 31.03
C ARG A 76 19.17 28.14 29.86
N ALA A 77 20.08 27.15 29.81
CA ALA A 77 20.03 26.10 28.80
C ALA A 77 18.75 25.24 28.91
N ALA A 78 18.34 24.89 30.14
CA ALA A 78 17.08 24.17 30.38
C ALA A 78 15.87 24.99 29.89
N ARG A 79 15.78 26.27 30.29
CA ARG A 79 14.70 27.17 29.82
C ARG A 79 14.69 27.35 28.30
N ARG A 80 15.86 27.50 27.66
CA ARG A 80 15.97 27.59 26.20
C ARG A 80 15.47 26.30 25.55
N ARG A 81 15.76 25.13 26.15
CA ARG A 81 15.29 23.84 25.65
C ARG A 81 13.77 23.69 25.80
N GLU A 82 13.20 24.01 26.96
CA GLU A 82 11.75 24.03 27.20
C GLU A 82 11.05 24.92 26.16
N GLN A 83 11.50 26.16 26.03
CA GLN A 83 11.03 27.11 25.04
C GLN A 83 11.17 26.65 23.58
N GLY A 84 12.15 25.78 23.28
CA GLY A 84 12.30 25.18 21.97
C GLY A 84 11.33 24.03 21.73
N VAL A 85 11.02 23.25 22.77
CA VAL A 85 10.03 22.17 22.72
C VAL A 85 8.62 22.75 22.62
N ASP A 86 8.34 23.85 23.30
CA ASP A 86 7.06 24.57 23.20
C ASP A 86 6.85 25.10 21.78
N ALA A 87 7.85 25.80 21.22
CA ALA A 87 7.80 26.27 19.83
C ALA A 87 7.65 25.12 18.82
N LEU A 88 8.29 23.98 19.07
CA LEU A 88 8.12 22.77 18.24
C LEU A 88 6.68 22.26 18.29
N SER A 89 6.09 22.23 19.48
CA SER A 89 4.70 21.78 19.69
C SER A 89 3.72 22.73 18.98
N ASP A 90 3.93 24.04 19.11
CA ASP A 90 3.14 25.07 18.42
C ASP A 90 3.27 24.95 16.90
N ALA A 91 4.45 24.60 16.38
CA ALA A 91 4.67 24.37 14.96
C ALA A 91 3.85 23.17 14.43
N ILE A 92 3.79 22.08 15.18
CA ILE A 92 2.97 20.90 14.84
C ILE A 92 1.49 21.28 14.84
N ILE A 93 1.03 21.96 15.90
CA ILE A 93 -0.38 22.37 16.04
C ILE A 93 -0.77 23.30 14.89
N ALA A 94 0.05 24.30 14.57
CA ALA A 94 -0.21 25.22 13.45
C ALA A 94 -0.29 24.49 12.11
N LEU A 95 0.60 23.52 11.86
CA LEU A 95 0.60 22.75 10.63
C LEU A 95 -0.66 21.88 10.50
N GLN A 96 -1.09 21.25 11.58
CA GLN A 96 -2.33 20.45 11.62
C GLN A 96 -3.59 21.31 11.54
N ALA A 97 -3.53 22.55 12.05
CA ALA A 97 -4.61 23.53 11.92
C ALA A 97 -4.72 24.14 10.51
N GLY A 98 -3.82 23.79 9.58
CA GLY A 98 -3.83 24.31 8.21
C GLY A 98 -3.18 25.69 8.04
N ASP A 99 -2.38 26.14 9.02
CA ASP A 99 -1.59 27.39 8.93
C ASP A 99 -0.09 27.07 8.75
N PRO A 100 0.35 26.78 7.51
CA PRO A 100 1.73 26.41 7.25
C PRO A 100 2.70 27.59 7.37
N ALA A 101 2.23 28.83 7.22
CA ALA A 101 3.06 30.02 7.41
C ALA A 101 3.50 30.19 8.87
N ARG A 102 2.54 30.06 9.80
CA ARG A 102 2.84 30.06 11.24
C ARG A 102 3.66 28.84 11.65
N ALA A 103 3.36 27.67 11.11
CA ALA A 103 4.15 26.45 11.38
C ALA A 103 5.62 26.64 11.01
N ARG A 104 5.90 27.25 9.84
CA ARG A 104 7.27 27.55 9.40
C ARG A 104 8.00 28.49 10.36
N LEU A 105 7.35 29.56 10.80
CA LEU A 105 7.95 30.52 11.73
C LEU A 105 8.28 29.85 13.08
N MET A 106 7.35 29.10 13.64
CA MET A 106 7.54 28.38 14.91
C MET A 106 8.61 27.29 14.79
N ALA A 107 8.69 26.61 13.63
CA ALA A 107 9.75 25.63 13.36
C ALA A 107 11.14 26.27 13.31
N ARG A 108 11.29 27.47 12.71
CA ARG A 108 12.55 28.23 12.73
C ARG A 108 12.94 28.66 14.13
N GLU A 109 11.98 29.11 14.93
CA GLU A 109 12.22 29.46 16.33
C GLU A 109 12.65 28.23 17.15
N ALA A 110 12.00 27.09 16.94
CA ALA A 110 12.39 25.83 17.54
C ALA A 110 13.82 25.42 17.14
N GLN A 111 14.21 25.59 15.87
CA GLN A 111 15.58 25.31 15.41
C GLN A 111 16.63 26.22 16.04
N ALA A 112 16.33 27.52 16.18
CA ALA A 112 17.25 28.46 16.83
C ALA A 112 17.51 28.08 18.30
N ARG A 113 16.54 27.46 18.96
CA ARG A 113 16.63 26.99 20.36
C ARG A 113 17.14 25.55 20.47
N LEU A 114 16.91 24.72 19.46
CA LEU A 114 17.24 23.28 19.37
C LEU A 114 17.97 22.96 18.04
N PRO A 115 19.23 23.39 17.87
CA PRO A 115 19.94 23.24 16.58
C PRO A 115 20.19 21.78 16.17
N GLU A 116 20.31 20.89 17.15
CA GLU A 116 20.51 19.44 16.95
C GLU A 116 19.19 18.67 16.70
N SER A 117 18.03 19.34 16.78
CA SER A 117 16.74 18.68 16.61
C SER A 117 16.39 18.54 15.13
N GLY A 118 16.59 17.35 14.58
CA GLY A 118 16.11 17.00 13.24
C GLY A 118 14.59 17.13 13.07
N ALA A 119 13.81 17.04 14.16
CA ALA A 119 12.36 17.19 14.13
C ALA A 119 11.92 18.61 13.75
N ALA A 120 12.61 19.65 14.26
CA ALA A 120 12.28 21.03 13.95
C ALA A 120 12.54 21.37 12.47
N LYS A 121 13.62 20.82 11.90
CA LYS A 121 13.94 20.88 10.46
C LYS A 121 12.92 20.14 9.60
N LEU A 122 12.43 18.97 10.04
CA LEU A 122 11.39 18.22 9.34
C LEU A 122 10.08 18.98 9.23
N ILE A 123 9.67 19.66 10.31
CA ILE A 123 8.43 20.46 10.31
C ILE A 123 8.59 21.69 9.42
N GLU A 124 9.75 22.35 9.44
CA GLU A 124 10.01 23.45 8.51
C GLU A 124 9.89 22.98 7.06
N ALA A 125 10.53 21.86 6.70
CA ALA A 125 10.45 21.29 5.35
C ALA A 125 9.01 20.96 4.94
N ARG A 126 8.20 20.41 5.86
CA ARG A 126 6.80 20.08 5.62
C ARG A 126 5.92 21.33 5.49
N ALA A 127 6.22 22.38 6.25
CA ALA A 127 5.56 23.67 6.14
C ALA A 127 5.88 24.35 4.80
N ASP A 128 7.13 24.31 4.34
CA ASP A 128 7.52 24.80 3.01
C ASP A 128 6.77 24.05 1.89
N LEU A 129 6.65 22.73 2.01
CA LEU A 129 5.87 21.92 1.06
C LEU A 129 4.39 22.31 1.05
N ALA A 130 3.79 22.54 2.22
CA ALA A 130 2.40 22.99 2.33
C ALA A 130 2.19 24.42 1.81
N LEU A 131 3.21 25.29 1.88
CA LEU A 131 3.21 26.62 1.26
C LEU A 131 3.45 26.58 -0.26
N GLY A 132 3.83 25.43 -0.82
CA GLY A 132 4.19 25.29 -2.23
C GLY A 132 5.63 25.70 -2.57
N ASP A 133 6.47 26.01 -1.58
CA ASP A 133 7.90 26.32 -1.75
C ASP A 133 8.72 25.02 -1.90
N MET A 134 8.52 24.39 -3.05
CA MET A 134 9.13 23.11 -3.39
C MET A 134 10.67 23.13 -3.40
N PRO A 135 11.36 24.19 -3.88
CA PRO A 135 12.82 24.27 -3.81
C PRO A 135 13.34 24.31 -2.37
N ALA A 136 12.77 25.14 -1.50
CA ALA A 136 13.19 25.25 -0.10
C ALA A 136 12.96 23.93 0.65
N ALA A 137 11.77 23.32 0.48
CA ALA A 137 11.45 22.03 1.07
C ALA A 137 12.47 20.94 0.68
N ARG A 138 12.87 20.92 -0.60
CA ARG A 138 13.84 19.95 -1.11
C ARG A 138 15.22 20.09 -0.46
N GLU A 139 15.71 21.32 -0.30
CA GLU A 139 17.00 21.58 0.36
C GLU A 139 16.94 21.19 1.84
N HIS A 140 15.86 21.53 2.55
CA HIS A 140 15.66 21.13 3.94
C HIS A 140 15.60 19.61 4.10
N TYR A 141 14.88 18.89 3.24
CA TYR A 141 14.87 17.43 3.26
C TYR A 141 16.24 16.83 2.92
N ARG A 142 16.98 17.38 1.95
CA ARG A 142 18.34 16.91 1.62
C ARG A 142 19.28 17.01 2.81
N ALA A 143 19.24 18.12 3.55
CA ALA A 143 20.05 18.29 4.76
C ALA A 143 19.74 17.24 5.83
N LEU A 144 18.49 16.74 5.87
CA LEU A 144 18.03 15.74 6.82
C LEU A 144 18.39 14.29 6.46
N ILE A 145 18.80 14.02 5.22
CA ILE A 145 19.25 12.68 4.79
C ILE A 145 20.57 12.30 5.48
N ALA A 146 21.40 13.27 5.85
CA ALA A 146 22.72 13.03 6.44
C ALA A 146 22.66 12.34 7.82
N SER A 147 21.52 12.40 8.53
CA SER A 147 21.33 11.73 9.82
C SER A 147 20.42 10.52 9.66
N GLU A 148 20.87 9.35 10.11
CA GLU A 148 20.12 8.09 10.09
C GLU A 148 18.73 8.22 10.76
N LYS A 149 18.65 9.00 11.84
CA LYS A 149 17.40 9.22 12.60
C LYS A 149 16.33 9.98 11.81
N THR A 150 16.71 10.80 10.84
CA THR A 150 15.78 11.62 10.04
C THR A 150 15.73 11.22 8.57
N ALA A 151 16.65 10.38 8.11
CA ALA A 151 16.77 10.01 6.71
C ALA A 151 15.48 9.41 6.14
N ILE A 152 14.83 8.49 6.86
CA ILE A 152 13.58 7.86 6.42
C ILE A 152 12.47 8.90 6.24
N ALA A 153 12.26 9.75 7.25
CA ALA A 153 11.23 10.78 7.20
C ALA A 153 11.49 11.82 6.08
N ALA A 154 12.76 12.16 5.86
CA ALA A 154 13.15 13.06 4.77
C ALA A 154 12.94 12.43 3.39
N LEU A 155 13.26 11.14 3.23
CA LEU A 155 13.02 10.40 1.99
C LEU A 155 11.51 10.25 1.71
N THR A 156 10.67 10.05 2.73
CA THR A 156 9.21 10.07 2.57
C THR A 156 8.72 11.43 2.06
N GLY A 157 9.19 12.54 2.65
CA GLY A 157 8.82 13.88 2.18
C GLY A 157 9.23 14.14 0.73
N LEU A 158 10.45 13.72 0.35
CA LEU A 158 10.94 13.83 -1.03
C LEU A 158 10.20 12.90 -2.00
N TYR A 159 9.78 11.72 -1.55
CA TYR A 159 8.95 10.81 -2.32
C TYR A 159 7.59 11.42 -2.62
N ASP A 160 6.90 11.95 -1.61
CA ASP A 160 5.60 12.60 -1.75
C ASP A 160 5.71 13.82 -2.66
N GLN A 161 6.74 14.64 -2.47
CA GLN A 161 7.04 15.78 -3.34
C GLN A 161 7.28 15.35 -4.80
N ALA A 162 8.02 14.27 -5.04
CA ALA A 162 8.25 13.77 -6.38
C ALA A 162 6.95 13.24 -7.02
N ARG A 163 6.07 12.61 -6.24
CA ARG A 163 4.75 12.16 -6.70
C ARG A 163 3.83 13.31 -7.08
N THR A 164 3.75 14.37 -6.26
CA THR A 164 2.92 15.54 -6.57
C THR A 164 3.40 16.26 -7.84
N GLN A 165 4.70 16.19 -8.13
CA GLN A 165 5.31 16.72 -9.35
C GLN A 165 5.25 15.76 -10.56
N ASN A 166 4.57 14.62 -10.45
CA ASN A 166 4.53 13.56 -11.47
C ASN A 166 5.92 13.03 -11.92
N ARG A 167 6.93 13.14 -11.04
CA ARG A 167 8.30 12.65 -11.28
C ARG A 167 8.46 11.22 -10.75
N GLN A 168 7.87 10.26 -11.45
CA GLN A 168 7.81 8.86 -11.00
C GLN A 168 9.21 8.24 -10.78
N GLU A 169 10.17 8.48 -11.67
CA GLU A 169 11.53 7.94 -11.52
C GLU A 169 12.28 8.46 -10.29
N ALA A 170 12.11 9.75 -9.99
CA ALA A 170 12.69 10.36 -8.80
C ALA A 170 12.04 9.79 -7.53
N ALA A 171 10.70 9.64 -7.53
CA ALA A 171 9.97 9.02 -6.44
C ALA A 171 10.48 7.59 -6.18
N LEU A 172 10.62 6.78 -7.23
CA LEU A 172 11.14 5.42 -7.11
C LEU A 172 12.57 5.37 -6.60
N THR A 173 13.42 6.33 -7.00
CA THR A 173 14.78 6.45 -6.47
C THR A 173 14.76 6.67 -4.96
N PHE A 174 13.86 7.52 -4.45
CA PHE A 174 13.71 7.73 -3.02
C PHE A 174 13.15 6.50 -2.31
N ALA A 175 12.15 5.82 -2.87
CA ALA A 175 11.60 4.59 -2.31
C ALA A 175 12.66 3.46 -2.20
N ARG A 176 13.47 3.26 -3.24
CA ARG A 176 14.59 2.29 -3.23
C ARG A 176 15.63 2.64 -2.17
N LYS A 177 15.98 3.93 -2.03
CA LYS A 177 16.88 4.39 -0.97
C LYS A 177 16.30 4.14 0.42
N THR A 178 15.00 4.37 0.62
CA THR A 178 14.33 4.07 1.89
C THR A 178 14.41 2.59 2.22
N LEU A 179 14.12 1.70 1.26
CA LEU A 179 14.23 0.25 1.48
C LEU A 179 15.65 -0.21 1.81
N ALA A 180 16.66 0.41 1.20
CA ALA A 180 18.06 0.09 1.49
C ALA A 180 18.46 0.45 2.94
N LEU A 181 17.87 1.53 3.50
CA LEU A 181 18.11 1.96 4.88
C LEU A 181 17.24 1.20 5.89
N ALA A 182 15.95 1.02 5.56
CA ALA A 182 14.95 0.42 6.43
C ALA A 182 14.06 -0.54 5.62
N PRO A 183 14.46 -1.82 5.49
CA PRO A 183 13.74 -2.83 4.71
C PRO A 183 12.31 -3.09 5.19
N SER A 184 11.98 -2.76 6.45
CA SER A 184 10.66 -2.92 7.05
C SER A 184 9.67 -1.79 6.71
N THR A 185 10.00 -0.91 5.76
CA THR A 185 9.16 0.26 5.44
C THR A 185 8.12 -0.10 4.38
N ASP A 186 6.88 -0.34 4.81
CA ASP A 186 5.79 -0.85 3.96
C ASP A 186 5.52 0.03 2.73
N TRP A 187 5.36 1.35 2.90
CA TRP A 187 5.05 2.24 1.76
C TRP A 187 6.14 2.22 0.67
N ALA A 188 7.40 2.05 1.09
CA ALA A 188 8.53 2.01 0.17
C ALA A 188 8.60 0.65 -0.55
N ALA A 189 8.31 -0.43 0.19
CA ALA A 189 8.17 -1.78 -0.37
C ALA A 189 7.06 -1.82 -1.43
N GLU A 190 5.89 -1.27 -1.12
CA GLU A 190 4.76 -1.18 -2.04
C GLU A 190 5.07 -0.35 -3.29
N ALA A 191 5.74 0.80 -3.14
CA ALA A 191 6.10 1.65 -4.25
C ALA A 191 7.08 0.97 -5.22
N VAL A 192 8.13 0.32 -4.70
CA VAL A 192 9.10 -0.41 -5.52
C VAL A 192 8.45 -1.65 -6.13
N PHE A 193 7.69 -2.41 -5.35
CA PHE A 193 6.97 -3.59 -5.83
C PHE A 193 6.00 -3.25 -6.97
N GLY A 194 5.23 -2.16 -6.83
CA GLY A 194 4.30 -1.71 -7.87
C GLY A 194 5.00 -1.26 -9.16
N ASP A 195 6.22 -0.72 -9.09
CA ASP A 195 7.04 -0.44 -10.27
C ASP A 195 7.54 -1.72 -10.94
N LEU A 196 8.08 -2.67 -10.16
CA LEU A 196 8.53 -3.97 -10.69
C LEU A 196 7.38 -4.72 -11.38
N ALA A 197 6.21 -4.75 -10.74
CA ALA A 197 5.03 -5.41 -11.28
C ALA A 197 4.55 -4.75 -12.58
N ARG A 198 4.53 -3.41 -12.66
CA ARG A 198 4.18 -2.68 -13.90
C ARG A 198 5.18 -2.92 -15.04
N ARG A 199 6.46 -3.12 -14.73
CA ARG A 199 7.50 -3.42 -15.73
C ARG A 199 7.59 -4.90 -16.11
N GLY A 200 6.77 -5.77 -15.52
CA GLY A 200 6.88 -7.22 -15.71
C GLY A 200 8.16 -7.82 -15.13
N GLN A 201 8.84 -7.13 -14.21
CA GLN A 201 10.06 -7.61 -13.54
C GLN A 201 9.71 -8.58 -12.40
N TRP A 202 9.00 -9.65 -12.75
CA TRP A 202 8.48 -10.62 -11.79
C TRP A 202 9.58 -11.33 -10.99
N ALA A 203 10.78 -11.51 -11.58
CA ALA A 203 11.97 -12.06 -10.93
C ALA A 203 12.23 -11.39 -9.57
N GLU A 204 12.40 -10.07 -9.60
CA GLU A 204 12.68 -9.22 -8.45
C GLU A 204 11.46 -9.10 -7.52
N ALA A 205 10.25 -9.04 -8.10
CA ALA A 205 9.01 -8.95 -7.33
C ALA A 205 8.81 -10.17 -6.39
N VAL A 206 9.08 -11.39 -6.87
CA VAL A 206 9.03 -12.59 -6.01
C VAL A 206 10.13 -12.57 -4.95
N ALA A 207 11.33 -12.09 -5.29
CA ALA A 207 12.42 -11.99 -4.32
C ALA A 207 12.04 -11.05 -3.14
N MET A 208 11.38 -9.93 -3.42
CA MET A 208 10.85 -9.04 -2.39
C MET A 208 9.83 -9.75 -1.50
N VAL A 209 8.84 -10.43 -2.10
CA VAL A 209 7.81 -11.16 -1.33
C VAL A 209 8.44 -12.30 -0.52
N ASN A 210 9.46 -12.96 -1.05
CA ASN A 210 10.20 -14.03 -0.35
C ASN A 210 10.94 -13.51 0.88
N ALA A 211 11.49 -12.29 0.83
CA ALA A 211 12.20 -11.65 1.94
C ALA A 211 11.26 -11.21 3.07
N GLU A 212 9.95 -11.04 2.82
CA GLU A 212 8.99 -10.69 3.86
C GLU A 212 8.95 -11.76 4.96
N THR A 213 8.95 -11.32 6.21
CA THR A 213 8.86 -12.21 7.38
C THR A 213 7.43 -12.16 7.93
N PRO A 214 6.55 -13.12 7.58
CA PRO A 214 5.17 -13.10 8.05
C PRO A 214 5.09 -13.47 9.53
N SER A 215 4.45 -12.64 10.34
CA SER A 215 4.28 -12.86 11.78
C SER A 215 3.03 -13.68 12.09
N THR A 216 1.92 -13.44 11.38
CA THR A 216 0.66 -14.15 11.61
C THR A 216 0.37 -15.25 10.58
N ARG A 217 -0.61 -16.11 10.88
CA ARG A 217 -1.09 -17.12 9.91
C ARG A 217 -1.70 -16.45 8.66
N GLU A 218 -2.38 -15.33 8.85
CA GLU A 218 -2.97 -14.54 7.76
C GLU A 218 -1.89 -13.93 6.87
N ASP A 219 -0.79 -13.43 7.46
CA ASP A 219 0.35 -12.92 6.70
C ASP A 219 1.02 -14.02 5.86
N LYS A 220 1.13 -15.24 6.40
CA LYS A 220 1.63 -16.40 5.65
C LYS A 220 0.72 -16.72 4.47
N ALA A 221 -0.60 -16.69 4.66
CA ALA A 221 -1.57 -16.92 3.59
C ALA A 221 -1.50 -15.82 2.52
N ARG A 222 -1.43 -14.55 2.93
CA ARG A 222 -1.28 -13.40 2.02
C ARG A 222 0.03 -13.45 1.23
N LYS A 223 1.13 -13.84 1.87
CA LYS A 223 2.43 -14.04 1.22
C LYS A 223 2.35 -15.15 0.16
N ARG A 224 1.82 -16.32 0.52
CA ARG A 224 1.63 -17.44 -0.42
C ARG A 224 0.75 -17.04 -1.60
N ARG A 225 -0.33 -16.29 -1.34
CA ARG A 225 -1.22 -15.80 -2.39
C ARG A 225 -0.50 -14.85 -3.35
N ARG A 226 0.24 -13.85 -2.84
CA ARG A 226 1.06 -12.95 -3.66
C ARG A 226 2.10 -13.70 -4.48
N GLN A 227 2.80 -14.67 -3.89
CA GLN A 227 3.74 -15.52 -4.62
C GLN A 227 3.06 -16.28 -5.76
N ALA A 228 1.92 -16.93 -5.50
CA ALA A 228 1.19 -17.68 -6.51
C ALA A 228 0.73 -16.79 -7.68
N VAL A 229 0.26 -15.58 -7.39
CA VAL A 229 -0.16 -14.61 -8.40
C VAL A 229 1.03 -14.19 -9.28
N ILE A 230 2.19 -13.91 -8.69
CA ILE A 230 3.38 -13.53 -9.47
C ILE A 230 3.89 -14.71 -10.31
N GLU A 231 3.92 -15.94 -9.76
CA GLU A 231 4.29 -17.12 -10.55
C GLU A 231 3.29 -17.37 -11.69
N THR A 232 2.01 -17.06 -11.50
CA THR A 232 1.00 -17.13 -12.57
C THR A 232 1.22 -16.07 -13.63
N ALA A 233 1.60 -14.84 -13.24
CA ALA A 233 1.98 -13.79 -14.16
C ALA A 233 3.17 -14.19 -15.04
N ARG A 234 4.22 -14.77 -14.42
CA ARG A 234 5.37 -15.33 -15.16
C ARG A 234 4.97 -16.44 -16.12
N ALA A 235 4.07 -17.33 -15.68
CA ALA A 235 3.57 -18.41 -16.50
C ALA A 235 2.87 -17.88 -17.75
N ARG A 236 2.06 -16.84 -17.61
CA ARG A 236 1.36 -16.17 -18.71
C ARG A 236 2.34 -15.54 -19.69
N ASP A 237 3.26 -14.70 -19.20
CA ASP A 237 4.23 -14.01 -20.05
C ASP A 237 5.16 -14.97 -20.81
N SER A 238 5.41 -16.15 -20.23
CA SER A 238 6.27 -17.18 -20.81
C SER A 238 5.51 -18.20 -21.67
N GLU A 239 4.17 -18.19 -21.68
CA GLU A 239 3.34 -19.24 -22.31
C GLU A 239 3.66 -19.39 -23.82
N SER A 240 3.78 -18.27 -24.54
CA SER A 240 4.03 -18.27 -25.98
C SER A 240 5.48 -18.58 -26.36
N GLY A 241 6.46 -18.22 -25.53
CA GLY A 241 7.88 -18.34 -25.87
C GLY A 241 8.57 -19.56 -25.24
N GLN A 242 8.22 -19.89 -24.00
CA GLN A 242 8.88 -20.92 -23.20
C GLN A 242 7.84 -21.77 -22.44
N PRO A 243 7.07 -22.63 -23.13
CA PRO A 243 5.96 -23.37 -22.54
C PRO A 243 6.38 -24.35 -21.41
N ASN A 244 7.64 -24.79 -21.39
CA ASN A 244 8.17 -25.62 -20.30
C ASN A 244 8.33 -24.82 -19.00
N ALA A 245 9.00 -23.66 -19.07
CA ALA A 245 9.14 -22.77 -17.93
C ALA A 245 7.77 -22.25 -17.45
N ALA A 246 6.88 -21.89 -18.39
CA ALA A 246 5.52 -21.47 -18.08
C ALA A 246 4.74 -22.52 -17.27
N LEU A 247 4.86 -23.80 -17.66
CA LEU A 247 4.23 -24.89 -16.91
C LEU A 247 4.80 -25.02 -15.49
N ASP A 248 6.10 -24.94 -15.32
CA ASP A 248 6.74 -25.03 -14.00
C ASP A 248 6.29 -23.89 -13.07
N HIS A 249 6.19 -22.67 -13.61
CA HIS A 249 5.65 -21.51 -12.88
C HIS A 249 4.17 -21.71 -12.51
N ALA A 250 3.33 -22.16 -13.45
CA ALA A 250 1.92 -22.42 -13.20
C ALA A 250 1.71 -23.53 -12.15
N LEU A 251 2.49 -24.61 -12.21
CA LEU A 251 2.44 -25.68 -11.22
C LEU A 251 2.95 -25.22 -9.85
N THR A 252 3.94 -24.33 -9.80
CA THR A 252 4.41 -23.71 -8.56
C THR A 252 3.32 -22.83 -7.94
N ALA A 253 2.60 -22.04 -8.74
CA ALA A 253 1.44 -21.29 -8.29
C ALA A 253 0.35 -22.21 -7.73
N LEU A 254 0.04 -23.32 -8.39
CA LEU A 254 -0.94 -24.30 -7.93
C LEU A 254 -0.52 -25.05 -6.66
N LYS A 255 0.78 -25.22 -6.39
CA LYS A 255 1.25 -25.74 -5.09
C LYS A 255 0.98 -24.76 -3.96
N LEU A 256 1.05 -23.45 -4.23
CA LEU A 256 0.80 -22.39 -3.25
C LEU A 256 -0.69 -22.11 -3.06
N LEU A 257 -1.46 -22.13 -4.16
CA LEU A 257 -2.92 -21.96 -4.22
C LEU A 257 -3.54 -23.05 -5.12
N PRO A 258 -3.98 -24.18 -4.55
CA PRO A 258 -4.47 -25.34 -5.31
C PRO A 258 -5.67 -25.09 -6.24
N ASP A 259 -6.48 -24.08 -5.93
CA ASP A 259 -7.75 -23.80 -6.60
C ASP A 259 -7.70 -22.50 -7.42
N PHE A 260 -6.49 -22.01 -7.72
CA PHE A 260 -6.31 -20.78 -8.48
C PHE A 260 -6.56 -21.00 -9.98
N VAL A 261 -7.72 -20.52 -10.44
CA VAL A 261 -8.22 -20.69 -11.82
C VAL A 261 -7.21 -20.24 -12.89
N PRO A 262 -6.60 -19.04 -12.81
CA PRO A 262 -5.76 -18.56 -13.92
C PRO A 262 -4.53 -19.45 -14.14
N ALA A 263 -3.86 -19.88 -13.06
CA ALA A 263 -2.72 -20.80 -13.15
C ALA A 263 -3.11 -22.15 -13.77
N ALA A 264 -4.29 -22.65 -13.43
CA ALA A 264 -4.78 -23.90 -13.96
C ALA A 264 -5.12 -23.86 -15.44
N LEU A 265 -5.70 -22.76 -15.92
CA LEU A 265 -6.00 -22.57 -17.34
C LEU A 265 -4.71 -22.58 -18.18
N ILE A 266 -3.67 -21.88 -17.72
CA ILE A 266 -2.35 -21.85 -18.38
C ILE A 266 -1.74 -23.26 -18.39
N ALA A 267 -1.66 -23.93 -17.24
CA ALA A 267 -1.10 -25.28 -17.16
C ALA A 267 -1.88 -26.28 -18.04
N ALA A 268 -3.21 -26.20 -18.05
CA ALA A 268 -4.06 -27.08 -18.84
C ALA A 268 -3.88 -26.84 -20.35
N ARG A 269 -3.83 -25.59 -20.82
CA ARG A 269 -3.51 -25.27 -22.22
C ARG A 269 -2.18 -25.85 -22.65
N ILE A 270 -1.15 -25.69 -21.82
CA ILE A 270 0.18 -26.25 -22.11
C ILE A 270 0.12 -27.78 -22.18
N TYR A 271 -0.57 -28.46 -21.26
CA TYR A 271 -0.75 -29.91 -21.33
C TYR A 271 -1.52 -30.35 -22.57
N ILE A 272 -2.57 -29.65 -22.97
CA ILE A 272 -3.35 -29.94 -24.18
C ILE A 272 -2.45 -29.81 -25.42
N ASN A 273 -1.67 -28.74 -25.52
CA ASN A 273 -0.76 -28.50 -26.64
C ASN A 273 0.36 -29.55 -26.74
N ARG A 274 0.74 -30.18 -25.62
CA ARG A 274 1.69 -31.30 -25.59
C ARG A 274 1.06 -32.67 -25.86
N GLY A 275 -0.25 -32.75 -26.06
CA GLY A 275 -0.99 -34.02 -26.19
C GLY A 275 -1.22 -34.74 -24.86
N GLU A 276 -0.91 -34.12 -23.72
CA GLU A 276 -1.14 -34.67 -22.38
C GLU A 276 -2.57 -34.42 -21.88
N THR A 277 -3.57 -34.65 -22.75
CA THR A 277 -4.99 -34.32 -22.52
C THR A 277 -5.55 -34.93 -21.23
N ARG A 278 -5.14 -36.15 -20.87
CA ARG A 278 -5.58 -36.80 -19.61
C ARG A 278 -5.18 -36.01 -18.37
N LYS A 279 -3.97 -35.45 -18.35
CA LYS A 279 -3.50 -34.61 -17.23
C LYS A 279 -4.24 -33.28 -17.19
N ALA A 280 -4.43 -32.65 -18.34
CA ALA A 280 -5.22 -31.42 -18.45
C ALA A 280 -6.64 -31.62 -17.93
N GLN A 281 -7.32 -32.66 -18.39
CA GLN A 281 -8.70 -32.99 -17.98
C GLN A 281 -8.79 -33.29 -16.48
N SER A 282 -7.84 -34.04 -15.92
CA SER A 282 -7.80 -34.32 -14.49
C SER A 282 -7.63 -33.03 -13.66
N LEU A 283 -6.72 -32.15 -14.08
CA LEU A 283 -6.50 -30.85 -13.44
C LEU A 283 -7.74 -29.95 -13.48
N LEU A 284 -8.34 -29.79 -14.66
CA LEU A 284 -9.53 -28.97 -14.86
C LEU A 284 -10.72 -29.51 -14.07
N ARG A 285 -10.95 -30.82 -14.06
CA ARG A 285 -12.02 -31.46 -13.29
C ARG A 285 -11.87 -31.22 -11.78
N ARG A 286 -10.64 -31.30 -11.25
CA ARG A 286 -10.35 -31.02 -9.84
C ARG A 286 -10.76 -29.59 -9.47
N ILE A 287 -10.42 -28.62 -10.32
CA ILE A 287 -10.63 -27.19 -10.03
C ILE A 287 -12.08 -26.81 -10.26
N TRP A 288 -12.73 -27.37 -11.28
CA TRP A 288 -14.16 -27.22 -11.50
C TRP A 288 -14.97 -27.61 -10.25
N ARG A 289 -14.63 -28.73 -9.59
CA ARG A 289 -15.29 -29.16 -8.35
C ARG A 289 -15.11 -28.17 -7.18
N ALA A 290 -14.06 -27.36 -7.19
CA ALA A 290 -13.79 -26.39 -6.13
C ALA A 290 -14.50 -25.04 -6.35
N ASN A 291 -14.63 -24.58 -7.61
CA ASN A 291 -15.12 -23.22 -7.89
C ASN A 291 -16.21 -23.08 -8.97
N GLY A 292 -16.43 -24.10 -9.81
CA GLY A 292 -17.42 -24.05 -10.89
C GLY A 292 -17.18 -22.95 -11.94
N HIS A 293 -15.92 -22.54 -12.16
CA HIS A 293 -15.60 -21.40 -13.04
C HIS A 293 -15.86 -21.71 -14.54
N PRO A 294 -16.59 -20.87 -15.29
CA PRO A 294 -16.98 -21.16 -16.68
C PRO A 294 -15.80 -21.39 -17.62
N ASP A 295 -14.72 -20.62 -17.51
CA ASP A 295 -13.51 -20.81 -18.34
C ASP A 295 -12.88 -22.20 -18.17
N ILE A 296 -12.94 -22.78 -16.97
CA ILE A 296 -12.44 -24.15 -16.72
C ILE A 296 -13.27 -25.15 -17.51
N ALA A 297 -14.59 -24.99 -17.52
CA ALA A 297 -15.47 -25.86 -18.29
C ALA A 297 -15.30 -25.65 -19.80
N ALA A 298 -15.15 -24.40 -20.26
CA ALA A 298 -14.89 -24.08 -21.65
C ALA A 298 -13.60 -24.75 -22.14
N LEU A 299 -12.50 -24.65 -21.39
CA LEU A 299 -11.24 -25.33 -21.72
C LEU A 299 -11.35 -26.85 -21.60
N TYR A 300 -12.14 -27.36 -20.64
CA TYR A 300 -12.38 -28.79 -20.49
C TYR A 300 -13.12 -29.37 -21.70
N ALA A 301 -14.16 -28.70 -22.19
CA ALA A 301 -14.88 -29.08 -23.41
C ALA A 301 -13.93 -29.18 -24.61
N HIS A 302 -13.06 -28.18 -24.78
CA HIS A 302 -12.12 -28.06 -25.89
C HIS A 302 -10.75 -28.76 -25.65
N SER A 303 -10.63 -29.54 -24.58
CA SER A 303 -9.36 -30.21 -24.22
C SER A 303 -8.85 -31.22 -25.24
N GLN A 304 -9.71 -31.65 -26.16
CA GLN A 304 -9.35 -32.51 -27.28
C GLN A 304 -9.55 -31.73 -28.60
N PRO A 305 -8.45 -31.32 -29.26
CA PRO A 305 -8.54 -30.70 -30.58
C PRO A 305 -9.27 -31.60 -31.58
N GLY A 306 -10.15 -31.01 -32.39
CA GLY A 306 -10.91 -31.74 -33.42
C GLY A 306 -12.19 -32.45 -32.92
N ALA A 307 -12.51 -32.39 -31.62
CA ALA A 307 -13.74 -32.99 -31.11
C ALA A 307 -15.01 -32.26 -31.64
N SER A 308 -16.00 -33.05 -32.06
CA SER A 308 -17.31 -32.56 -32.50
C SER A 308 -18.10 -31.91 -31.36
N ALA A 309 -19.11 -31.09 -31.68
CA ALA A 309 -19.95 -30.44 -30.66
C ALA A 309 -20.67 -31.46 -29.74
N VAL A 310 -21.12 -32.59 -30.29
CA VAL A 310 -21.75 -33.68 -29.53
C VAL A 310 -20.76 -34.32 -28.55
N GLU A 311 -19.51 -34.52 -28.95
CA GLU A 311 -18.46 -35.03 -28.05
C GLU A 311 -18.11 -34.03 -26.95
N ARG A 312 -18.08 -32.72 -27.27
CA ARG A 312 -17.89 -31.65 -26.28
C ARG A 312 -19.04 -31.64 -25.26
N LEU A 313 -20.28 -31.76 -25.71
CA LEU A 313 -21.45 -31.88 -24.83
C LEU A 313 -21.37 -33.12 -23.93
N LYS A 314 -21.07 -34.28 -24.50
CA LYS A 314 -20.88 -35.53 -23.73
C LYS A 314 -19.85 -35.34 -22.62
N ARG A 315 -18.74 -34.67 -22.92
CA ARG A 315 -17.68 -34.37 -21.96
C ARG A 315 -18.14 -33.39 -20.87
N ILE A 316 -18.86 -32.32 -21.21
CA ILE A 316 -19.42 -31.39 -20.21
C ILE A 316 -20.37 -32.10 -19.26
N ARG A 317 -21.19 -33.03 -19.75
CA ARG A 317 -22.08 -33.87 -18.92
C ARG A 317 -21.32 -34.76 -17.93
N GLU A 318 -20.02 -35.01 -18.12
CA GLU A 318 -19.22 -35.75 -17.13
C GLU A 318 -18.75 -34.90 -15.95
N ILE A 319 -18.72 -33.56 -16.09
CA ILE A 319 -18.25 -32.65 -15.04
C ILE A 319 -19.39 -31.86 -14.39
N VAL A 320 -20.51 -31.69 -15.12
CA VAL A 320 -21.73 -31.08 -14.60
C VAL A 320 -22.64 -32.19 -14.06
N GLU A 321 -22.83 -32.21 -12.75
CA GLU A 321 -23.81 -33.09 -12.11
C GLU A 321 -25.24 -32.59 -12.39
N LEU A 322 -26.17 -33.53 -12.58
CA LEU A 322 -27.58 -33.27 -12.82
C LEU A 322 -28.40 -33.67 -11.58
N PRO A 323 -29.37 -32.86 -11.12
CA PRO A 323 -29.71 -31.53 -11.62
C PRO A 323 -28.60 -30.49 -11.35
N THR A 324 -28.53 -29.45 -12.18
CA THR A 324 -27.48 -28.43 -12.07
C THR A 324 -27.64 -27.63 -10.78
N ASN A 325 -26.70 -27.78 -9.85
CA ASN A 325 -26.78 -27.17 -8.51
C ASN A 325 -26.58 -25.64 -8.49
N HIS A 326 -26.01 -25.05 -9.54
CA HIS A 326 -25.75 -23.60 -9.60
C HIS A 326 -25.81 -23.06 -11.04
N ARG A 327 -26.18 -21.78 -11.16
CA ARG A 327 -26.40 -21.08 -12.44
C ARG A 327 -25.22 -21.20 -13.42
N ALA A 328 -23.98 -21.08 -12.94
CA ALA A 328 -22.81 -21.20 -13.81
C ALA A 328 -22.70 -22.59 -14.49
N ALA A 329 -23.01 -23.68 -13.77
CA ALA A 329 -23.04 -25.03 -14.34
C ALA A 329 -24.18 -25.19 -15.35
N ALA A 330 -25.35 -24.62 -15.06
CA ALA A 330 -26.48 -24.59 -16.00
C ALA A 330 -26.13 -23.85 -17.29
N MET A 331 -25.51 -22.67 -17.20
CA MET A 331 -25.07 -21.89 -18.37
C MET A 331 -24.02 -22.63 -19.20
N VAL A 332 -23.06 -23.28 -18.54
CA VAL A 332 -22.04 -24.11 -19.21
C VAL A 332 -22.68 -25.29 -19.96
N LEU A 333 -23.61 -26.00 -19.31
CA LEU A 333 -24.32 -27.12 -19.94
C LEU A 333 -25.18 -26.64 -21.11
N ALA A 334 -25.91 -25.53 -20.93
CA ALA A 334 -26.75 -24.95 -21.96
C ALA A 334 -25.94 -24.49 -23.18
N ARG A 335 -24.81 -23.80 -22.98
CA ARG A 335 -23.91 -23.43 -24.08
C ARG A 335 -23.43 -24.66 -24.85
N ALA A 336 -22.97 -25.70 -24.16
CA ALA A 336 -22.54 -26.94 -24.81
C ALA A 336 -23.67 -27.67 -25.55
N ALA A 337 -24.90 -27.59 -25.04
CA ALA A 337 -26.09 -28.18 -25.67
C ALA A 337 -26.53 -27.39 -26.91
N ILE A 338 -26.50 -26.05 -26.86
CA ILE A 338 -26.73 -25.17 -28.01
C ILE A 338 -25.74 -25.47 -29.14
N ASP A 339 -24.44 -25.56 -28.82
CA ASP A 339 -23.40 -25.86 -29.81
C ASP A 339 -23.62 -27.23 -30.49
N ALA A 340 -24.26 -28.17 -29.79
CA ALA A 340 -24.60 -29.50 -30.27
C ALA A 340 -26.01 -29.61 -30.89
N TYR A 341 -26.74 -28.49 -30.99
CA TYR A 341 -28.13 -28.42 -31.44
C TYR A 341 -29.13 -29.23 -30.58
N ASP A 342 -28.78 -29.53 -29.33
CA ASP A 342 -29.65 -30.18 -28.35
C ASP A 342 -30.47 -29.12 -27.58
N TRP A 343 -31.42 -28.52 -28.29
CA TRP A 343 -32.25 -27.44 -27.76
C TRP A 343 -33.09 -27.81 -26.53
N PRO A 344 -33.72 -29.01 -26.45
CA PRO A 344 -34.45 -29.41 -25.26
C PRO A 344 -33.57 -29.44 -24.02
N LEU A 345 -32.38 -30.04 -24.11
CA LEU A 345 -31.43 -30.09 -23.00
C LEU A 345 -30.97 -28.68 -22.58
N ALA A 346 -30.69 -27.81 -23.55
CA ALA A 346 -30.28 -26.44 -23.28
C ALA A 346 -31.36 -25.66 -22.51
N ARG A 347 -32.62 -25.81 -22.92
CA ARG A 347 -33.77 -25.19 -22.27
C ARG A 347 -33.95 -25.74 -20.85
N ASP A 348 -33.97 -27.06 -20.70
CA ASP A 348 -34.17 -27.73 -19.41
C ASP A 348 -33.11 -27.34 -18.38
N ALA A 349 -31.86 -27.16 -18.81
CA ALA A 349 -30.78 -26.69 -17.95
C ALA A 349 -31.01 -25.25 -17.42
N LEU A 350 -31.59 -24.36 -18.24
CA LEU A 350 -31.78 -22.95 -17.88
C LEU A 350 -33.12 -22.65 -17.19
N LEU A 351 -34.14 -23.50 -17.36
CA LEU A 351 -35.49 -23.30 -16.78
C LEU A 351 -35.49 -22.90 -15.29
N PRO A 352 -34.65 -23.46 -14.41
CA PRO A 352 -34.61 -23.04 -13.01
C PRO A 352 -34.11 -21.60 -12.77
N HIS A 353 -33.48 -20.98 -13.77
CA HIS A 353 -32.75 -19.71 -13.64
C HIS A 353 -33.35 -18.55 -14.46
N ILE A 354 -34.52 -18.72 -15.10
CA ILE A 354 -35.15 -17.70 -15.95
C ILE A 354 -36.01 -16.66 -15.20
N GLY A 355 -36.07 -16.74 -13.86
CA GLY A 355 -36.90 -15.86 -13.02
C GLY A 355 -36.38 -14.42 -12.92
N THR A 356 -36.80 -13.71 -11.87
CA THR A 356 -36.43 -12.29 -11.63
C THR A 356 -34.93 -12.06 -11.45
N GLU A 357 -34.16 -13.09 -11.09
CA GLU A 357 -32.70 -13.03 -10.94
C GLU A 357 -31.92 -13.55 -12.17
N ALA A 358 -32.61 -13.73 -13.31
CA ALA A 358 -31.97 -14.14 -14.56
C ALA A 358 -30.92 -13.12 -14.98
N THR A 359 -29.68 -13.56 -15.21
CA THR A 359 -28.61 -12.69 -15.67
C THR A 359 -28.70 -12.44 -17.18
N GLN A 360 -27.95 -11.44 -17.63
CA GLN A 360 -27.77 -11.11 -19.04
C GLN A 360 -27.42 -12.36 -19.87
N GLY A 361 -26.52 -13.21 -19.37
CA GLY A 361 -26.09 -14.44 -20.04
C GLY A 361 -27.18 -15.51 -20.10
N VAL A 362 -27.99 -15.69 -19.06
CA VAL A 362 -29.15 -16.61 -19.11
C VAL A 362 -30.16 -16.12 -20.15
N ALA A 363 -30.48 -14.83 -20.16
CA ALA A 363 -31.39 -14.24 -21.14
C ALA A 363 -30.85 -14.35 -22.57
N SER A 364 -29.54 -14.15 -22.76
CA SER A 364 -28.89 -14.28 -24.08
C SER A 364 -28.93 -15.73 -24.58
N LEU A 365 -28.63 -16.71 -23.71
CA LEU A 365 -28.73 -18.13 -24.05
C LEU A 365 -30.18 -18.55 -24.37
N MET A 366 -31.16 -18.05 -23.63
CA MET A 366 -32.58 -18.30 -23.92
C MET A 366 -33.00 -17.70 -25.26
N ALA A 367 -32.49 -16.53 -25.64
CA ALA A 367 -32.74 -15.96 -26.96
C ALA A 367 -32.20 -16.86 -28.08
N GLU A 368 -30.97 -17.35 -27.95
CA GLU A 368 -30.36 -18.28 -28.91
C GLU A 368 -31.17 -19.59 -29.02
N ILE A 369 -31.72 -20.10 -27.91
CA ILE A 369 -32.57 -21.30 -27.91
C ILE A 369 -33.89 -21.06 -28.66
N GLU A 370 -34.57 -19.93 -28.46
CA GLU A 370 -35.82 -19.63 -29.16
C GLU A 370 -35.61 -19.44 -30.67
N GLU A 371 -34.51 -18.79 -31.04
CA GLU A 371 -34.12 -18.61 -32.43
C GLU A 371 -33.76 -19.95 -33.09
N GLY A 372 -32.93 -20.77 -32.45
CA GLY A 372 -32.45 -22.03 -33.01
C GLY A 372 -33.47 -23.17 -33.01
N GLN A 373 -34.32 -23.27 -31.98
CA GLN A 373 -35.29 -24.36 -31.85
C GLN A 373 -36.56 -24.13 -32.68
N ASN A 374 -37.10 -22.90 -32.61
CA ASN A 374 -38.43 -22.58 -33.11
C ASN A 374 -38.40 -21.60 -34.29
N GLY A 375 -37.25 -20.95 -34.56
CA GLY A 375 -37.17 -19.83 -35.49
C GLY A 375 -37.95 -18.59 -35.03
N ASP A 376 -38.30 -18.51 -33.74
CA ASP A 376 -39.16 -17.46 -33.18
C ASP A 376 -38.35 -16.21 -32.84
N GLN A 377 -38.14 -15.38 -33.87
CA GLN A 377 -37.44 -14.10 -33.77
C GLN A 377 -38.13 -13.11 -32.81
N GLY A 378 -39.45 -13.25 -32.58
CA GLY A 378 -40.20 -12.39 -31.66
C GLY A 378 -39.80 -12.66 -30.22
N LYS A 379 -39.81 -13.93 -29.81
CA LYS A 379 -39.38 -14.34 -28.47
C LYS A 379 -37.88 -14.13 -28.24
N ALA A 380 -37.05 -14.36 -29.26
CA ALA A 380 -35.61 -14.09 -29.16
C ALA A 380 -35.37 -12.60 -28.85
N ARG A 381 -36.05 -11.68 -29.53
CA ARG A 381 -35.98 -10.24 -29.25
C ARG A 381 -36.51 -9.88 -27.87
N GLU A 382 -37.58 -10.53 -27.41
CA GLU A 382 -38.09 -10.33 -26.06
C GLU A 382 -37.04 -10.71 -25.00
N TRP A 383 -36.37 -11.85 -25.16
CA TRP A 383 -35.28 -12.27 -24.27
C TRP A 383 -34.08 -11.33 -24.32
N LEU A 384 -33.69 -10.84 -25.50
CA LEU A 384 -32.63 -9.84 -25.63
C LEU A 384 -33.01 -8.52 -24.97
N ALA A 385 -34.28 -8.08 -25.08
CA ALA A 385 -34.77 -6.88 -24.39
C ALA A 385 -34.73 -7.06 -22.86
N ARG A 386 -35.04 -8.25 -22.35
CA ARG A 386 -34.86 -8.59 -20.93
C ARG A 386 -33.38 -8.55 -20.52
N ALA A 387 -32.47 -9.04 -21.37
CA ALA A 387 -31.03 -9.06 -21.11
C ALA A 387 -30.43 -7.67 -20.87
N VAL A 388 -30.95 -6.62 -21.52
CA VAL A 388 -30.48 -5.22 -21.36
C VAL A 388 -30.67 -4.71 -19.93
N HIS A 389 -31.74 -5.15 -19.25
CA HIS A 389 -32.09 -4.74 -17.90
C HIS A 389 -31.71 -5.78 -16.83
N ALA A 390 -31.23 -6.95 -17.26
CA ALA A 390 -30.85 -8.03 -16.37
C ALA A 390 -29.55 -7.72 -15.59
N PRO A 391 -29.37 -8.30 -14.39
CA PRO A 391 -28.09 -8.30 -13.71
C PRO A 391 -26.97 -8.87 -14.60
N ARG A 392 -25.78 -8.28 -14.51
CA ARG A 392 -24.60 -8.76 -15.26
C ARG A 392 -24.10 -10.10 -14.72
N ASP A 393 -23.49 -10.88 -15.60
CA ASP A 393 -22.75 -12.07 -15.18
C ASP A 393 -21.45 -11.70 -14.47
N PRO A 394 -20.92 -12.60 -13.61
CA PRO A 394 -19.58 -12.46 -13.08
C PRO A 394 -18.53 -12.35 -14.20
N ALA A 395 -17.57 -11.45 -14.01
CA ALA A 395 -16.43 -11.27 -14.91
C ALA A 395 -15.19 -10.87 -14.09
N TRP A 396 -14.01 -10.96 -14.68
CA TRP A 396 -12.79 -10.48 -14.03
C TRP A 396 -12.85 -8.96 -13.89
N THR A 397 -12.97 -8.48 -12.66
CA THR A 397 -13.17 -7.05 -12.38
C THR A 397 -12.12 -6.52 -11.41
N ALA A 398 -11.45 -5.43 -11.77
CA ALA A 398 -10.52 -4.70 -10.92
C ALA A 398 -10.72 -3.19 -11.06
N ASP A 399 -10.86 -2.48 -9.94
CA ASP A 399 -10.88 -1.01 -9.89
C ASP A 399 -11.83 -0.33 -10.91
N GLY A 400 -12.98 -0.97 -11.17
CA GLY A 400 -13.99 -0.49 -12.13
C GLY A 400 -13.76 -0.93 -13.59
N ILE A 401 -12.67 -1.62 -13.88
CA ILE A 401 -12.37 -2.23 -15.18
C ILE A 401 -12.87 -3.66 -15.18
N VAL A 402 -13.60 -4.03 -16.23
CA VAL A 402 -13.99 -5.40 -16.54
C VAL A 402 -13.07 -5.91 -17.65
N SER A 403 -12.54 -7.11 -17.46
CA SER A 403 -11.70 -7.83 -18.42
C SER A 403 -12.29 -9.20 -18.69
N ASP A 404 -12.14 -9.69 -19.92
CA ASP A 404 -12.52 -11.05 -20.29
C ASP A 404 -11.51 -12.08 -19.76
N GLU A 405 -10.24 -11.68 -19.68
CA GLU A 405 -9.15 -12.51 -19.15
C GLU A 405 -8.67 -12.00 -17.79
N TRP A 406 -8.13 -12.93 -16.98
CA TRP A 406 -7.46 -12.57 -15.74
C TRP A 406 -6.16 -11.81 -16.01
N GLU A 407 -6.00 -10.68 -15.32
CA GLU A 407 -4.80 -9.86 -15.34
C GLU A 407 -4.12 -9.86 -13.95
N PRO A 408 -2.78 -9.99 -13.87
CA PRO A 408 -2.08 -10.03 -12.59
C PRO A 408 -2.08 -8.68 -11.86
N ILE A 409 -2.19 -7.57 -12.60
CA ILE A 409 -2.14 -6.21 -12.07
C ILE A 409 -3.30 -5.38 -12.60
N SER A 410 -3.79 -4.45 -11.78
CA SER A 410 -4.70 -3.41 -12.25
C SER A 410 -3.95 -2.39 -13.10
N PRO A 411 -4.41 -2.07 -14.33
CA PRO A 411 -3.76 -1.04 -15.16
C PRO A 411 -3.93 0.38 -14.60
N LEU A 412 -4.91 0.62 -13.71
CA LEU A 412 -5.14 1.92 -13.09
C LEU A 412 -4.29 2.12 -11.84
N THR A 413 -4.34 1.15 -10.91
CA THR A 413 -3.70 1.30 -9.59
C THR A 413 -2.32 0.67 -9.53
N GLY A 414 -1.96 -0.22 -10.47
CA GLY A 414 -0.76 -1.03 -10.42
C GLY A 414 -0.77 -2.09 -9.31
N ARG A 415 -1.91 -2.28 -8.63
CA ARG A 415 -2.06 -3.24 -7.54
C ARG A 415 -2.07 -4.67 -8.09
N LEU A 416 -1.25 -5.54 -7.50
CA LEU A 416 -1.23 -6.98 -7.79
C LEU A 416 -2.47 -7.67 -7.21
N ASP A 417 -2.95 -8.71 -7.89
CA ASP A 417 -4.10 -9.54 -7.45
C ASP A 417 -5.37 -8.71 -7.27
N ALA A 418 -5.52 -7.67 -8.10
CA ALA A 418 -6.67 -6.77 -8.05
C ALA A 418 -7.90 -7.33 -8.80
N PHE A 419 -7.67 -8.21 -9.79
CA PHE A 419 -8.73 -8.82 -10.58
C PHE A 419 -9.38 -9.98 -9.83
N GLU A 420 -10.65 -9.78 -9.49
CA GLU A 420 -11.50 -10.75 -8.81
C GLU A 420 -12.65 -11.17 -9.72
N TRP A 421 -13.02 -12.45 -9.67
CA TRP A 421 -14.19 -12.97 -10.38
C TRP A 421 -15.46 -12.61 -9.61
N LYS A 422 -16.18 -11.57 -10.04
CA LYS A 422 -17.40 -11.09 -9.38
C LYS A 422 -18.32 -10.36 -10.35
N VAL A 423 -19.56 -10.15 -9.94
CA VAL A 423 -20.51 -9.33 -10.72
C VAL A 423 -20.01 -7.88 -10.74
N PRO A 424 -19.78 -7.28 -11.92
CA PRO A 424 -19.34 -5.90 -12.01
C PRO A 424 -20.37 -4.93 -11.40
N VAL A 425 -19.92 -4.06 -10.49
CA VAL A 425 -20.75 -2.95 -9.99
C VAL A 425 -20.75 -1.88 -11.08
N ALA A 426 -21.93 -1.53 -11.60
CA ALA A 426 -22.05 -0.63 -12.73
C ALA A 426 -21.42 0.75 -12.44
N VAL A 427 -20.28 1.03 -13.08
CA VAL A 427 -19.93 2.35 -13.58
C VAL A 427 -19.83 2.18 -15.08
N ALA A 428 -20.58 2.98 -15.83
CA ALA A 428 -20.76 2.84 -17.28
C ALA A 428 -19.48 2.35 -18.00
N ALA A 429 -19.55 1.16 -18.57
CA ALA A 429 -18.51 0.67 -19.46
C ALA A 429 -18.41 1.64 -20.65
N ARG A 430 -17.23 2.23 -20.83
CA ARG A 430 -16.92 2.97 -22.06
C ARG A 430 -17.03 1.96 -23.22
N PRO A 431 -17.80 2.22 -24.28
CA PRO A 431 -17.75 1.36 -25.45
C PRO A 431 -16.31 1.35 -25.97
N ALA A 432 -15.83 0.16 -26.35
CA ALA A 432 -14.53 0.00 -26.98
C ALA A 432 -14.40 1.04 -28.09
N ALA A 433 -13.36 1.88 -28.02
CA ALA A 433 -13.05 2.77 -29.12
C ALA A 433 -12.63 1.87 -30.28
N ILE A 434 -13.53 1.71 -31.25
CA ILE A 434 -13.17 1.22 -32.57
C ILE A 434 -12.13 2.23 -33.06
N SER A 435 -10.88 1.79 -33.17
CA SER A 435 -9.82 2.58 -33.81
C SER A 435 -10.26 2.84 -35.24
N ALA A 436 -10.89 3.99 -35.49
CA ALA A 436 -11.06 4.51 -36.82
C ALA A 436 -9.66 4.85 -37.32
N THR A 437 -9.05 3.91 -38.05
CA THR A 437 -7.92 4.19 -38.92
C THR A 437 -8.27 5.44 -39.71
N SER A 438 -7.55 6.53 -39.43
CA SER A 438 -7.66 7.78 -40.17
C SER A 438 -7.04 7.57 -41.55
N GLY A 439 -7.80 6.95 -42.45
CA GLY A 439 -7.52 6.90 -43.89
C GLY A 439 -8.40 7.94 -44.55
N ASN A 440 -7.84 9.11 -44.78
CA ASN A 440 -8.50 10.20 -45.48
C ASN A 440 -8.39 9.94 -47.00
N ASP A 441 -9.18 9.01 -47.52
CA ASP A 441 -9.38 8.84 -48.96
C ASP A 441 -10.89 8.82 -49.25
N VAL A 442 -11.40 9.99 -49.60
CA VAL A 442 -12.76 10.18 -50.10
C VAL A 442 -12.83 9.56 -51.49
N VAL A 443 -13.32 8.33 -51.59
CA VAL A 443 -13.82 7.80 -52.87
C VAL A 443 -15.21 8.38 -53.11
N ALA A 444 -15.29 9.35 -54.01
CA ALA A 444 -16.54 9.91 -54.48
C ALA A 444 -17.34 8.84 -55.24
N LEU A 445 -18.58 8.59 -54.82
CA LEU A 445 -19.54 7.77 -55.57
C LEU A 445 -19.94 8.52 -56.86
N PRO A 446 -19.87 7.90 -58.05
CA PRO A 446 -20.36 8.53 -59.26
C PRO A 446 -21.91 8.59 -59.25
N ALA A 447 -22.42 9.73 -59.72
CA ALA A 447 -23.84 10.04 -59.81
C ALA A 447 -24.62 9.09 -60.76
N SER A 448 -25.91 8.93 -60.46
CA SER A 448 -26.89 8.12 -61.18
C SER A 448 -26.86 8.28 -62.71
N PRO A 449 -27.14 7.21 -63.47
CA PRO A 449 -27.02 7.22 -64.93
C PRO A 449 -28.18 7.97 -65.61
N VAL A 450 -27.81 8.75 -66.62
CA VAL A 450 -28.70 9.35 -67.61
C VAL A 450 -29.35 8.25 -68.47
N ALA A 451 -30.67 8.32 -68.62
CA ALA A 451 -31.44 7.44 -69.49
C ALA A 451 -31.09 7.67 -70.98
N LEU A 452 -30.85 6.58 -71.71
CA LEU A 452 -30.75 6.57 -73.17
C LEU A 452 -31.97 5.86 -73.80
N PRO A 453 -32.44 6.29 -74.99
CA PRO A 453 -33.74 5.91 -75.54
C PRO A 453 -33.74 4.50 -76.16
N LEU A 454 -34.92 3.89 -76.11
CA LEU A 454 -35.25 2.57 -76.67
C LEU A 454 -35.05 2.56 -78.21
N ALA A 455 -34.27 1.58 -78.70
CA ALA A 455 -34.18 1.27 -80.13
C ALA A 455 -35.25 0.22 -80.52
N SER A 456 -35.84 0.45 -81.69
CA SER A 456 -36.96 -0.27 -82.30
C SER A 456 -36.63 -1.72 -82.63
N ALA A 457 -37.61 -2.60 -82.39
CA ALA A 457 -37.61 -3.98 -82.88
C ALA A 457 -38.00 -4.02 -84.36
N GLU A 458 -37.08 -4.43 -85.22
CA GLU A 458 -37.41 -4.95 -86.55
C GLU A 458 -37.12 -6.45 -86.57
N ASN A 459 -38.17 -7.22 -86.86
CA ASN A 459 -38.14 -8.63 -87.19
C ASN A 459 -38.67 -8.79 -88.63
N ALA A 460 -38.17 -9.85 -89.30
CA ALA A 460 -38.52 -10.36 -90.63
C ALA A 460 -37.86 -9.60 -91.80
N GLN A 461 -37.12 -10.22 -92.73
CA GLN A 461 -37.07 -11.60 -93.25
C GLN A 461 -35.65 -12.04 -93.59
#